data_AF-A0A4Q3WAY1-F1
#
_entry.id   AF-A0A4Q3WAY1-F1
#
_cell.length_a   1.000
_cell.length_b   1.000
_cell.length_c   1.000
_cell.angle_alpha   90.00
_cell.angle_beta   90.00
_cell.angle_gamma   90.00
#
_symmetry.space_group_name_H-M   'P 1'
#
loop_
_entity.id
_entity.type
_entity.pdbx_description
1 polymer ?
#
loop_
_entity_poly.entity_id
_entity_poly.type
_entity_poly.pdbx_seq_one_letter_code
_entity_poly.pdbx_strand_id
1 'polypeptide(L)'
;MKLIIILFASVCACCSSVTQREPVTASLKLVTLPADFTIYYPAVQKIKQPDGMSCWAAALTMLYSYKWSRMNLDIAATLKPLGDIYVTIFQNGSGIKPAQEAALYRAAGLTVIQGQNPTIAYWKDLLQRRGPLSITVDADPGKGFIHALVITGLKGDGSPGKTEVTYIDPASGVEESKPFTEFIKLYEGAANWPLQIIHW
;
A
#
# COMPACT_ATOMS: atom_id res chain seq x y z
N MET A 1 11.59 63.52 -29.19
CA MET A 1 11.07 64.48 -30.18
C MET A 1 11.32 63.96 -31.60
N LYS A 2 10.36 63.23 -32.18
CA LYS A 2 9.93 63.36 -33.58
C LYS A 2 8.81 62.36 -33.86
N LEU A 3 7.63 62.96 -33.94
CA LEU A 3 6.34 62.45 -34.37
C LEU A 3 6.40 62.30 -35.89
N ILE A 4 5.96 61.17 -36.45
CA ILE A 4 5.55 61.10 -37.86
C ILE A 4 4.18 60.45 -37.91
N ILE A 5 3.21 61.31 -38.21
CA ILE A 5 1.82 61.02 -38.55
C ILE A 5 1.77 60.89 -40.07
N ILE A 6 1.15 59.83 -40.60
CA ILE A 6 0.65 59.80 -41.98
C ILE A 6 -0.77 59.22 -41.96
N LEU A 7 -1.72 60.04 -42.42
CA LEU A 7 -3.14 59.72 -42.60
C LEU A 7 -3.40 59.02 -43.95
N PHE A 8 -4.28 58.01 -43.88
CA PHE A 8 -5.32 57.53 -44.80
C PHE A 8 -5.15 57.58 -46.32
N ALA A 9 -5.32 56.41 -46.94
CA ALA A 9 -6.04 56.26 -48.21
C ALA A 9 -7.05 55.12 -48.08
N SER A 10 -8.30 55.43 -48.43
CA SER A 10 -9.48 54.57 -48.45
C SER A 10 -9.54 53.78 -49.77
N VAL A 11 -9.74 52.46 -49.71
CA VAL A 11 -10.18 51.67 -50.87
C VAL A 11 -11.11 50.51 -50.43
N CYS A 12 -12.32 50.58 -50.98
CA CYS A 12 -13.32 49.57 -51.35
C CYS A 12 -13.32 48.12 -50.83
N ALA A 13 -14.56 47.64 -50.67
CA ALA A 13 -15.04 46.39 -50.12
C ALA A 13 -14.93 45.14 -51.02
N CYS A 14 -15.21 43.99 -50.37
CA CYS A 14 -15.52 42.64 -50.87
C CYS A 14 -14.36 41.69 -51.23
N CYS A 15 -13.95 40.86 -50.26
CA CYS A 15 -13.96 39.38 -50.39
C CYS A 15 -13.46 38.69 -49.10
N SER A 16 -14.25 37.73 -48.64
CA SER A 16 -13.85 36.48 -47.96
C SER A 16 -12.94 36.56 -46.74
N SER A 17 -13.56 36.29 -45.58
CA SER A 17 -12.93 35.96 -44.30
C SER A 17 -11.92 34.81 -44.43
N VAL A 18 -10.64 35.15 -44.57
CA VAL A 18 -9.55 34.24 -44.24
C VAL A 18 -9.27 34.41 -42.76
N THR A 19 -9.79 33.48 -41.95
CA THR A 19 -9.45 33.37 -40.53
C THR A 19 -7.96 33.09 -40.43
N GLN A 20 -7.17 34.06 -39.97
CA GLN A 20 -5.77 33.82 -39.62
C GLN A 20 -5.74 32.79 -38.49
N ARG A 21 -5.22 31.59 -38.77
CA ARG A 21 -4.89 30.62 -37.72
C ARG A 21 -3.53 31.01 -37.17
N GLU A 22 -3.53 31.50 -35.95
CA GLU A 22 -2.36 31.61 -35.08
C GLU A 22 -1.53 30.31 -35.14
N PRO A 23 -0.20 30.37 -35.24
CA PRO A 23 0.64 29.19 -35.14
C PRO A 23 0.54 28.63 -33.71
N VAL A 24 -0.12 27.48 -33.57
CA VAL A 24 -0.17 26.74 -32.31
C VAL A 24 1.22 26.20 -32.03
N THR A 25 2.04 27.00 -31.34
CA THR A 25 3.32 26.57 -30.81
C THR A 25 3.00 25.67 -29.63
N ALA A 26 2.85 24.37 -29.89
CA ALA A 26 2.74 23.37 -28.83
C ALA A 26 4.06 23.35 -28.05
N SER A 27 4.12 24.06 -26.92
CA SER A 27 5.23 23.94 -26.00
C SER A 27 5.26 22.51 -25.46
N LEU A 28 6.29 21.76 -25.84
CA LEU A 28 6.55 20.43 -25.28
C LEU A 28 6.78 20.60 -23.76
N LYS A 29 5.78 20.27 -22.94
CA LYS A 29 6.00 20.12 -21.50
C LYS A 29 6.86 18.87 -21.32
N LEU A 30 8.11 19.06 -20.92
CA LEU A 30 8.94 17.98 -20.42
C LEU A 30 8.26 17.43 -19.17
N VAL A 31 7.51 16.35 -19.31
CA VAL A 31 6.97 15.61 -18.16
C VAL A 31 8.13 14.84 -17.57
N THR A 32 8.75 15.38 -16.51
CA THR A 32 9.70 14.62 -15.72
C THR A 32 8.91 13.47 -15.07
N LEU A 33 9.09 12.25 -15.58
CA LEU A 33 8.55 11.07 -14.90
C LEU A 33 9.13 11.06 -13.48
N PRO A 34 8.31 10.78 -12.44
CA PRO A 34 8.84 10.62 -11.10
C PRO A 34 9.96 9.57 -11.13
N ALA A 35 11.08 9.86 -10.49
CA ALA A 35 12.16 8.90 -10.37
C ALA A 35 11.63 7.61 -9.73
N ASP A 36 12.02 6.46 -10.29
CA ASP A 36 11.71 5.16 -9.71
C ASP A 36 12.13 5.13 -8.23
N PHE A 37 11.31 4.48 -7.41
CA PHE A 37 11.60 4.30 -5.99
C PHE A 37 11.64 2.81 -5.64
N THR A 38 12.38 2.49 -4.58
CA THR A 38 12.46 1.15 -4.00
C THR A 38 12.44 1.27 -2.48
N ILE A 39 11.50 0.58 -1.84
CA ILE A 39 11.41 0.38 -0.39
C ILE A 39 11.43 -1.12 -0.16
N TYR A 40 12.31 -1.61 0.72
CA TYR A 40 12.39 -3.02 1.04
C TYR A 40 12.95 -3.26 2.45
N TYR A 41 12.33 -4.18 3.18
CA TYR A 41 12.65 -4.56 4.55
C TYR A 41 13.05 -6.05 4.63
N PRO A 42 14.29 -6.41 4.28
CA PRO A 42 14.73 -7.81 4.29
C PRO A 42 14.86 -8.41 5.69
N ALA A 43 14.93 -7.56 6.72
CA ALA A 43 15.08 -7.96 8.12
C ALA A 43 13.78 -8.47 8.78
N VAL A 44 12.68 -8.58 8.02
CA VAL A 44 11.47 -9.24 8.48
C VAL A 44 11.66 -10.75 8.41
N GLN A 45 11.51 -11.42 9.55
CA GLN A 45 11.48 -12.88 9.61
C GLN A 45 10.28 -13.39 8.81
N LYS A 46 10.54 -14.36 7.94
CA LYS A 46 9.52 -15.05 7.14
C LYS A 46 8.98 -16.21 7.96
N ILE A 47 7.73 -16.07 8.43
CA ILE A 47 7.11 -17.00 9.39
C ILE A 47 5.94 -17.71 8.73
N LYS A 48 6.00 -19.04 8.64
CA LYS A 48 4.85 -19.85 8.26
C LYS A 48 3.94 -20.05 9.48
N GLN A 49 2.65 -19.82 9.35
CA GLN A 49 1.66 -20.17 10.37
C GLN A 49 1.56 -21.71 10.51
N PRO A 50 1.40 -22.24 11.74
CA PRO A 50 1.38 -23.69 11.95
C PRO A 50 0.06 -24.36 11.53
N ASP A 51 -1.03 -23.60 11.43
CA ASP A 51 -2.38 -24.06 11.12
C ASP A 51 -3.12 -23.04 10.24
N GLY A 52 -4.32 -23.34 9.74
CA GLY A 52 -5.07 -22.48 8.82
C GLY A 52 -5.67 -21.19 9.41
N MET A 53 -5.61 -20.97 10.71
CA MET A 53 -6.32 -19.89 11.41
C MET A 53 -5.40 -18.91 12.16
N SER A 54 -4.11 -19.22 12.26
CA SER A 54 -3.12 -18.45 13.01
C SER A 54 -2.38 -17.35 12.20
N CYS A 55 -2.96 -16.88 11.09
CA CYS A 55 -2.37 -15.83 10.24
C CYS A 55 -2.09 -14.53 11.02
N TRP A 56 -3.02 -14.12 11.89
CA TRP A 56 -2.92 -12.94 12.73
C TRP A 56 -1.69 -12.98 13.67
N ALA A 57 -1.41 -14.15 14.24
CA ALA A 57 -0.32 -14.35 15.18
C ALA A 57 1.04 -14.37 14.48
N ALA A 58 1.11 -15.04 13.33
CA ALA A 58 2.30 -15.05 12.48
C ALA A 58 2.62 -13.64 11.97
N ALA A 59 1.64 -12.92 11.41
CA ALA A 59 1.83 -11.55 10.90
C ALA A 59 2.30 -10.58 11.99
N LEU A 60 1.71 -10.64 13.19
CA LEU A 60 2.17 -9.86 14.34
C LEU A 60 3.62 -10.19 14.70
N THR A 61 3.99 -11.47 14.70
CA THR A 61 5.35 -11.91 15.02
C THR A 61 6.36 -11.44 13.96
N MET A 62 5.98 -11.41 12.69
CA MET A 62 6.81 -10.85 11.61
C MET A 62 7.03 -9.35 11.82
N LEU A 63 5.97 -8.59 12.10
CA LEU A 63 6.13 -7.19 12.45
C LEU A 63 7.12 -7.08 13.63
N TYR A 64 6.96 -7.91 14.66
CA TYR A 64 7.83 -7.88 15.85
C TYR A 64 9.30 -8.11 15.47
N SER A 65 9.58 -9.07 14.61
CA SER A 65 10.94 -9.35 14.13
C SER A 65 11.63 -8.08 13.60
N TYR A 66 10.90 -7.24 12.86
CA TYR A 66 11.39 -5.96 12.37
C TYR A 66 11.61 -4.94 13.50
N LYS A 67 10.57 -4.69 14.32
CA LYS A 67 10.60 -3.63 15.33
C LYS A 67 11.74 -3.79 16.33
N TRP A 68 12.04 -5.02 16.71
CA TRP A 68 13.11 -5.32 17.66
C TRP A 68 14.40 -5.80 17.00
N SER A 69 14.48 -5.83 15.67
CA SER A 69 15.64 -6.32 14.91
C SER A 69 16.08 -7.72 15.38
N ARG A 70 15.11 -8.64 15.51
CA ARG A 70 15.33 -10.01 15.96
C ARG A 70 14.86 -11.01 14.91
N MET A 71 15.63 -12.07 14.76
CA MET A 71 15.28 -13.23 13.93
C MET A 71 14.99 -14.44 14.82
N ASN A 72 14.30 -15.42 14.26
CA ASN A 72 13.90 -16.66 14.95
C ASN A 72 13.02 -16.43 16.17
N LEU A 73 12.17 -15.41 16.14
CA LEU A 73 11.10 -15.23 17.11
C LEU A 73 10.12 -16.39 17.00
N ASP A 74 9.73 -16.88 18.18
CA ASP A 74 8.64 -17.82 18.35
C ASP A 74 7.31 -17.07 18.51
N ILE A 75 6.24 -17.60 17.90
CA ILE A 75 4.92 -16.97 17.90
C ILE A 75 4.35 -16.92 19.32
N ALA A 76 4.37 -18.05 20.06
CA ALA A 76 3.81 -18.10 21.40
C ALA A 76 4.58 -17.19 22.37
N ALA A 77 5.92 -17.19 22.29
CA ALA A 77 6.76 -16.29 23.07
C ALA A 77 6.50 -14.81 22.75
N THR A 78 6.16 -14.49 21.50
CA THR A 78 5.80 -13.13 21.08
C THR A 78 4.44 -12.69 21.62
N LEU A 79 3.47 -13.60 21.67
CA LEU A 79 2.13 -13.32 22.22
C LEU A 79 2.11 -13.27 23.75
N LYS A 80 2.95 -14.04 24.43
CA LYS A 80 2.97 -14.18 25.88
C LYS A 80 2.99 -12.84 26.64
N PRO A 81 3.84 -11.85 26.33
CA PRO A 81 3.82 -10.56 27.04
C PRO A 81 2.58 -9.71 26.75
N LEU A 82 1.81 -10.02 25.70
CA LEU A 82 0.60 -9.29 25.31
C LEU A 82 -0.64 -9.82 26.04
N GLY A 83 -0.58 -11.05 26.57
CA GLY A 83 -1.61 -11.65 27.40
C GLY A 83 -1.77 -13.15 27.16
N ASP A 84 -1.99 -13.91 28.24
CA ASP A 84 -2.09 -15.38 28.17
C ASP A 84 -3.24 -15.86 27.27
N ILE A 85 -4.33 -15.06 27.20
CA ILE A 85 -5.47 -15.36 26.33
C ILE A 85 -5.06 -15.50 24.85
N TYR A 86 -4.08 -14.73 24.38
CA TYR A 86 -3.64 -14.79 22.98
C TYR A 86 -2.84 -16.05 22.69
N VAL A 87 -2.02 -16.50 23.66
CA VAL A 87 -1.34 -17.79 23.58
C VAL A 87 -2.35 -18.92 23.53
N THR A 88 -3.41 -18.88 24.36
CA THR A 88 -4.48 -19.87 24.34
C THR A 88 -5.22 -19.91 23.00
N ILE A 89 -5.60 -18.76 22.43
CA ILE A 89 -6.28 -18.70 21.12
C ILE A 89 -5.38 -19.31 20.03
N PHE A 90 -4.10 -18.94 20.01
CA PHE A 90 -3.11 -19.47 19.07
C PHE A 90 -2.92 -20.98 19.22
N GLN A 91 -2.72 -21.49 20.44
CA GLN A 91 -2.53 -22.92 20.69
C GLN A 91 -3.77 -23.76 20.35
N ASN A 92 -4.96 -23.16 20.42
CA ASN A 92 -6.20 -23.79 19.99
C ASN A 92 -6.39 -23.79 18.46
N GLY A 93 -5.44 -23.29 17.67
CA GLY A 93 -5.54 -23.20 16.21
C GLY A 93 -6.77 -22.39 15.77
N SER A 94 -7.10 -21.34 16.53
CA SER A 94 -8.32 -20.57 16.35
C SER A 94 -8.05 -19.20 15.75
N GLY A 95 -9.00 -18.73 14.94
CA GLY A 95 -9.02 -17.34 14.48
C GLY A 95 -9.25 -16.40 15.66
N ILE A 96 -8.74 -15.18 15.55
CA ILE A 96 -8.96 -14.14 16.55
C ILE A 96 -10.27 -13.39 16.28
N LYS A 97 -11.06 -13.12 17.32
CA LYS A 97 -12.29 -12.33 17.18
C LYS A 97 -11.96 -10.83 17.09
N PRO A 98 -12.78 -10.01 16.40
CA PRO A 98 -12.49 -8.58 16.21
C PRO A 98 -12.20 -7.78 17.50
N ALA A 99 -12.98 -8.02 18.56
CA ALA A 99 -12.76 -7.33 19.83
C ALA A 99 -11.43 -7.73 20.51
N GLN A 100 -11.03 -9.00 20.38
CA GLN A 100 -9.78 -9.54 20.92
C GLN A 100 -8.58 -9.05 20.10
N GLU A 101 -8.73 -8.99 18.78
CA GLU A 101 -7.75 -8.43 17.85
C GLU A 101 -7.49 -6.95 18.15
N ALA A 102 -8.55 -6.14 18.28
CA ALA A 102 -8.41 -4.74 18.64
C ALA A 102 -7.71 -4.56 19.99
N ALA A 103 -7.99 -5.42 20.97
CA ALA A 103 -7.29 -5.42 22.25
C ALA A 103 -5.82 -5.83 22.12
N LEU A 104 -5.51 -6.82 21.28
CA LEU A 104 -4.16 -7.31 21.02
C LEU A 104 -3.31 -6.20 20.40
N TYR A 105 -3.82 -5.53 19.37
CA TYR A 105 -3.09 -4.46 18.70
C TYR A 105 -2.84 -3.27 19.63
N ARG A 106 -3.81 -2.90 20.48
CA ARG A 106 -3.56 -1.89 21.52
C ARG A 106 -2.48 -2.34 22.51
N ALA A 107 -2.51 -3.58 22.99
CA ALA A 107 -1.50 -4.12 23.89
C ALA A 107 -0.10 -4.17 23.24
N ALA A 108 -0.03 -4.42 21.93
CA ALA A 108 1.19 -4.42 21.14
C ALA A 108 1.72 -3.02 20.78
N GLY A 109 0.97 -1.95 21.11
CA GLY A 109 1.30 -0.58 20.73
C GLY A 109 1.17 -0.32 19.21
N LEU A 110 0.31 -1.08 18.53
CA LEU A 110 0.03 -0.94 17.11
C LEU A 110 -1.16 -0.01 16.85
N THR A 111 -1.11 0.66 15.72
CA THR A 111 -2.19 1.47 15.16
C THR A 111 -2.86 0.69 14.03
N VAL A 112 -4.19 0.81 13.93
CA VAL A 112 -4.99 0.23 12.85
C VAL A 112 -5.65 1.34 12.07
N ILE A 113 -5.34 1.44 10.78
CA ILE A 113 -6.07 2.27 9.83
C ILE A 113 -7.19 1.40 9.26
N GLN A 114 -8.45 1.82 9.43
CA GLN A 114 -9.62 1.07 8.97
C GLN A 114 -10.35 1.76 7.81
N GLY A 115 -10.92 0.97 6.90
CA GLY A 115 -11.82 1.41 5.84
C GLY A 115 -11.16 2.26 4.76
N GLN A 116 -9.83 2.29 4.70
CA GLN A 116 -9.09 3.06 3.70
C GLN A 116 -8.58 2.18 2.57
N ASN A 117 -8.70 2.70 1.35
CA ASN A 117 -8.04 2.17 0.17
C ASN A 117 -6.96 3.17 -0.30
N PRO A 118 -5.69 2.99 0.12
CA PRO A 118 -4.64 3.95 -0.16
C PRO A 118 -4.28 4.06 -1.63
N THR A 119 -3.92 5.28 -2.05
CA THR A 119 -3.17 5.46 -3.29
C THR A 119 -1.77 4.86 -3.15
N ILE A 120 -1.09 4.57 -4.27
CA ILE A 120 0.31 4.09 -4.27
C ILE A 120 1.23 5.07 -3.52
N ALA A 121 1.00 6.37 -3.68
CA ALA A 121 1.76 7.40 -2.97
C ALA A 121 1.57 7.31 -1.45
N TYR A 122 0.36 6.97 -0.98
CA TYR A 122 0.10 6.82 0.45
C TYR A 122 0.62 5.48 0.99
N TRP A 123 0.54 4.37 0.24
CA TRP A 123 1.25 3.12 0.58
C TRP A 123 2.74 3.34 0.75
N LYS A 124 3.35 4.08 -0.18
CA LYS A 124 4.77 4.47 -0.12
C LYS A 124 5.06 5.26 1.15
N ASP A 125 4.25 6.28 1.46
CA ASP A 125 4.43 7.10 2.66
C ASP A 125 4.32 6.28 3.96
N LEU A 126 3.33 5.39 4.04
CA LEU A 126 3.15 4.49 5.17
C LEU A 126 4.38 3.60 5.36
N LEU A 127 4.84 2.93 4.30
CA LEU A 127 6.04 2.07 4.37
C LEU A 127 7.26 2.88 4.83
N GLN A 128 7.54 4.03 4.20
CA GLN A 128 8.71 4.85 4.55
C GLN A 128 8.72 5.31 6.00
N ARG A 129 7.56 5.70 6.53
CA ARG A 129 7.46 6.25 7.89
C ARG A 129 7.29 5.20 8.96
N ARG A 130 6.64 4.08 8.65
CA ARG A 130 6.17 3.10 9.64
C ARG A 130 6.88 1.75 9.55
N GLY A 131 7.60 1.50 8.46
CA GLY A 131 8.20 0.20 8.18
C GLY A 131 7.21 -0.77 7.54
N PRO A 132 7.44 -2.10 7.66
CA PRO A 132 6.52 -3.13 7.20
C PRO A 132 5.12 -2.95 7.76
N LEU A 133 4.13 -3.33 6.96
CA LEU A 133 2.71 -3.19 7.28
C LEU A 133 2.07 -4.57 7.29
N SER A 134 1.26 -4.88 8.29
CA SER A 134 0.34 -6.01 8.18
C SER A 134 -0.97 -5.50 7.59
N ILE A 135 -1.57 -6.27 6.68
CA ILE A 135 -2.84 -5.93 6.06
C ILE A 135 -3.79 -7.10 6.14
N THR A 136 -5.08 -6.80 6.05
CA THR A 136 -6.15 -7.77 5.94
C THR A 136 -6.61 -7.87 4.49
N VAL A 137 -6.62 -9.08 3.92
CA VAL A 137 -7.05 -9.37 2.54
C VAL A 137 -8.11 -10.46 2.52
N ASP A 138 -8.85 -10.58 1.41
CA ASP A 138 -9.63 -11.78 1.11
C ASP A 138 -8.73 -12.71 0.28
N ALA A 139 -8.23 -13.78 0.92
CA ALA A 139 -7.35 -14.72 0.23
C ALA A 139 -8.10 -15.59 -0.79
N ASP A 140 -9.43 -15.62 -0.73
CA ASP A 140 -10.30 -16.25 -1.72
C ASP A 140 -11.47 -15.31 -2.05
N PRO A 141 -11.23 -14.31 -2.91
CA PRO A 141 -12.16 -13.22 -3.19
C PRO A 141 -13.61 -13.69 -3.39
N GLY A 142 -14.51 -13.23 -2.52
CA GLY A 142 -15.94 -13.54 -2.55
C GLY A 142 -16.36 -14.73 -1.68
N LYS A 143 -15.42 -15.46 -1.07
CA LYS A 143 -15.71 -16.47 -0.04
C LYS A 143 -15.59 -15.93 1.38
N GLY A 144 -15.07 -14.71 1.54
CA GLY A 144 -14.97 -14.04 2.83
C GLY A 144 -13.96 -14.69 3.78
N PHE A 145 -12.92 -15.32 3.24
CA PHE A 145 -11.85 -15.90 4.03
C PHE A 145 -10.78 -14.84 4.25
N ILE A 146 -10.85 -14.22 5.42
CA ILE A 146 -9.95 -13.14 5.79
C ILE A 146 -8.58 -13.68 6.18
N HIS A 147 -7.55 -13.08 5.58
CA HIS A 147 -6.16 -13.48 5.73
C HIS A 147 -5.27 -12.27 5.99
N ALA A 148 -4.18 -12.49 6.73
CA ALA A 148 -3.19 -11.45 6.99
C ALA A 148 -1.99 -11.61 6.06
N LEU A 149 -1.53 -10.52 5.44
CA LEU A 149 -0.26 -10.45 4.71
C LEU A 149 0.64 -9.40 5.34
N VAL A 150 1.95 -9.56 5.24
CA VAL A 150 2.92 -8.56 5.72
C VAL A 150 3.67 -7.95 4.55
N ILE A 151 3.36 -6.70 4.20
CA ILE A 151 4.04 -5.94 3.17
C ILE A 151 5.44 -5.56 3.66
N THR A 152 6.46 -6.02 2.93
CA THR A 152 7.88 -5.75 3.20
C THR A 152 8.52 -4.87 2.16
N GLY A 153 7.83 -4.56 1.05
CA GLY A 153 8.38 -3.67 0.04
C GLY A 153 7.38 -3.10 -0.95
N LEU A 154 7.82 -2.02 -1.61
CA LEU A 154 7.12 -1.35 -2.69
C LEU A 154 8.17 -0.72 -3.61
N LYS A 155 8.12 -1.02 -4.91
CA LYS A 155 9.05 -0.47 -5.89
C LYS A 155 8.35 -0.10 -7.20
N GLY A 156 8.85 0.89 -7.92
CA GLY A 156 8.31 1.32 -9.21
C GLY A 156 8.33 2.83 -9.41
N ASP A 157 7.59 3.31 -10.41
CA ASP A 157 7.46 4.75 -10.73
C ASP A 157 6.23 5.41 -10.08
N GLY A 158 5.42 4.65 -9.34
CA GLY A 158 4.20 5.14 -8.69
C GLY A 158 2.94 5.01 -9.56
N SER A 159 3.07 4.54 -10.80
CA SER A 159 1.93 4.14 -11.63
C SER A 159 1.51 2.69 -11.32
N PRO A 160 0.21 2.34 -11.40
CA PRO A 160 -0.26 0.96 -11.12
C PRO A 160 0.40 -0.12 -11.99
N GLY A 161 0.69 0.18 -13.26
CA GLY A 161 1.25 -0.79 -14.21
C GLY A 161 2.74 -1.06 -14.07
N LYS A 162 3.45 -0.25 -13.28
CA LYS A 162 4.91 -0.36 -13.07
C LYS A 162 5.31 -0.34 -11.61
N THR A 163 4.34 -0.48 -10.71
CA THR A 163 4.57 -0.61 -9.28
C THR A 163 4.37 -2.07 -8.87
N GLU A 164 5.30 -2.61 -8.10
CA GLU A 164 5.23 -3.95 -7.52
C GLU A 164 5.21 -3.85 -5.99
N VAL A 165 4.40 -4.70 -5.36
CA VAL A 165 4.33 -4.87 -3.91
C VAL A 165 5.01 -6.17 -3.54
N THR A 166 5.90 -6.12 -2.55
CA THR A 166 6.54 -7.30 -1.96
C THR A 166 5.91 -7.56 -0.60
N TYR A 167 5.48 -8.80 -0.35
CA TYR A 167 4.86 -9.19 0.92
C TYR A 167 5.23 -10.63 1.29
N ILE A 168 5.10 -10.96 2.58
CA ILE A 168 5.20 -12.30 3.10
C ILE A 168 3.80 -12.84 3.37
N ASP A 169 3.51 -14.03 2.86
CA ASP A 169 2.28 -14.76 3.15
C ASP A 169 2.50 -15.74 4.31
N PRO A 170 1.84 -15.58 5.46
CA PRO A 170 1.92 -16.53 6.57
C PRO A 170 1.50 -17.97 6.20
N ALA A 171 0.60 -18.18 5.25
CA ALA A 171 0.14 -19.52 4.87
C ALA A 171 1.28 -20.37 4.28
N SER A 172 2.17 -19.74 3.50
CA SER A 172 3.33 -20.39 2.89
C SER A 172 4.63 -20.14 3.68
N GLY A 173 4.71 -19.03 4.41
CA GLY A 173 5.95 -18.49 4.96
C GLY A 173 6.90 -17.95 3.89
N VAL A 174 6.41 -17.70 2.67
CA VAL A 174 7.20 -17.28 1.51
C VAL A 174 6.99 -15.80 1.25
N GLU A 175 8.06 -15.13 0.81
CA GLU A 175 7.99 -13.76 0.31
C GLU A 175 7.71 -13.79 -1.20
N GLU A 176 6.71 -13.02 -1.60
CA GLU A 176 6.24 -12.91 -2.97
C GLU A 176 6.29 -11.44 -3.41
N SER A 177 6.32 -11.23 -4.73
CA SER A 177 6.12 -9.90 -5.31
C SER A 177 5.06 -9.98 -6.39
N LYS A 178 4.16 -8.99 -6.40
CA LYS A 178 3.07 -8.89 -7.37
C LYS A 178 2.97 -7.49 -7.95
N PRO A 179 2.51 -7.33 -9.21
CA PRO A 179 2.07 -6.04 -9.71
C PRO A 179 1.02 -5.44 -8.78
N PHE A 180 1.06 -4.11 -8.59
CA PHE A 180 0.13 -3.40 -7.73
C PHE A 180 -1.33 -3.63 -8.15
N THR A 181 -1.58 -3.75 -9.45
CA THR A 181 -2.89 -4.07 -10.04
C THR A 181 -3.44 -5.43 -9.65
N GLU A 182 -2.58 -6.40 -9.30
CA GLU A 182 -3.02 -7.70 -8.78
C GLU A 182 -3.16 -7.67 -7.27
N PHE A 183 -2.18 -7.09 -6.58
CA PHE A 183 -2.20 -6.92 -5.13
C PHE A 183 -3.47 -6.20 -4.66
N ILE A 184 -3.86 -5.11 -5.32
CA ILE A 184 -4.98 -4.30 -4.87
C ILE A 184 -6.31 -5.06 -4.95
N LYS A 185 -6.45 -6.04 -5.84
CA LYS A 185 -7.64 -6.89 -5.92
C LYS A 185 -7.80 -7.78 -4.69
N LEU A 186 -6.68 -8.27 -4.12
CA LEU A 186 -6.68 -9.06 -2.89
C LEU A 186 -7.11 -8.19 -1.70
N TYR A 187 -6.54 -6.98 -1.61
CA TYR A 187 -6.87 -6.04 -0.55
C TYR A 187 -8.32 -5.56 -0.64
N GLU A 188 -8.76 -5.09 -1.81
CA GLU A 188 -10.15 -4.65 -2.04
C GLU A 188 -11.17 -5.79 -1.93
N GLY A 189 -10.77 -7.04 -2.21
CA GLY A 189 -11.60 -8.22 -2.01
C GLY A 189 -12.07 -8.37 -0.55
N ALA A 190 -11.28 -7.87 0.40
CA ALA A 190 -11.65 -7.85 1.81
C ALA A 190 -12.72 -6.82 2.16
N ALA A 191 -13.24 -6.00 1.24
CA ALA A 191 -14.12 -4.86 1.57
C ALA A 191 -15.45 -5.21 2.27
N ASN A 192 -15.89 -6.47 2.21
CA ASN A 192 -17.01 -6.97 3.04
C ASN A 192 -16.64 -7.11 4.53
N TRP A 193 -15.35 -7.00 4.82
CA TRP A 193 -14.74 -6.77 6.12
C TRP A 193 -14.10 -5.38 6.11
N PRO A 194 -13.91 -4.74 7.28
CA PRO A 194 -13.20 -3.47 7.31
C PRO A 194 -11.78 -3.66 6.75
N LEU A 195 -11.46 -2.98 5.65
CA LEU A 195 -10.08 -2.90 5.15
C LEU A 195 -9.18 -2.43 6.29
N GLN A 196 -8.07 -3.12 6.54
CA GLN A 196 -7.20 -2.85 7.67
C GLN A 196 -5.74 -2.77 7.24
N ILE A 197 -5.05 -1.76 7.77
CA ILE A 197 -3.60 -1.61 7.70
C ILE A 197 -3.10 -1.43 9.12
N ILE A 198 -2.21 -2.33 9.56
CA ILE A 198 -1.68 -2.39 10.91
C ILE A 198 -0.20 -2.02 10.87
N HIS A 199 0.20 -1.07 11.70
CA HIS A 199 1.55 -0.53 11.75
C HIS A 199 1.90 0.05 13.14
N TRP A 200 3.16 0.44 13.36
CA TRP A 200 3.58 1.21 14.55
C TRP A 200 3.39 2.72 14.40
#